data_AF-A0A534PE72-F1
#
_entry.id   AF-A0A534PE72-F1
#
_cell.length_a   1.000
_cell.length_b   1.000
_cell.length_c   1.000
_cell.angle_alpha   90.00
_cell.angle_beta   90.00
_cell.angle_gamma   90.00
#
_symmetry.space_group_name_H-M   'P 1'
#
loop_
_entity.id
_entity.type
_entity.pdbx_description
1 polymer ?
#
loop_
_entity_poly.entity_id
_entity_poly.type
_entity_poly.pdbx_seq_one_letter_code
_entity_poly.pdbx_strand_id
1 'polypeptide(L)'
;MRRKDRALFDVLADRFRRHVEVAWDQVYGGVFRNLMHVDTNTWTLDKVLWAQEEVLIGSLLVYEHTGARWAMEMFERTLAYAEATYPLATHGSPAWMYAGNRRVEFEDFVKRPKRIEHYHHPRHLMLNLLSLERLIARGGKPGTRGGTR
;
A
#
# COMPACT_ATOMS: atom_id res chain seq x y z
N MET A 1 -1.49 16.83 -7.88
CA MET A 1 -0.58 16.29 -8.92
C MET A 1 0.26 17.39 -9.57
N ARG A 2 1.59 17.25 -9.60
CA ARG A 2 2.53 18.29 -10.07
C ARG A 2 2.29 18.75 -11.52
N ARG A 3 2.09 17.82 -12.45
CA ARG A 3 1.91 18.11 -13.89
C ARG A 3 0.47 18.49 -14.28
N LYS A 4 -0.51 18.29 -13.39
CA LYS A 4 -1.96 18.42 -13.67
C LYS A 4 -2.41 17.68 -14.94
N ASP A 5 -1.68 16.64 -15.33
CA ASP A 5 -1.93 15.85 -16.53
C ASP A 5 -2.86 14.69 -16.18
N ARG A 6 -4.09 14.76 -16.68
CA ARG A 6 -5.14 13.78 -16.37
C ARG A 6 -4.94 12.46 -17.11
N ALA A 7 -4.59 12.50 -18.39
CA ALA A 7 -4.38 11.29 -19.18
C ALA A 7 -3.23 10.47 -18.60
N LEU A 8 -2.14 11.15 -18.19
CA LEU A 8 -1.04 10.48 -17.51
C LEU A 8 -1.47 9.88 -16.16
N PHE A 9 -2.34 10.56 -15.41
CA PHE A 9 -2.87 10.03 -14.15
C PHE A 9 -3.72 8.78 -14.37
N ASP A 10 -4.59 8.79 -15.37
CA ASP A 10 -5.46 7.65 -15.66
C ASP A 10 -4.63 6.42 -16.09
N VAL A 11 -3.55 6.62 -16.88
CA VAL A 11 -2.57 5.55 -17.19
C VAL A 11 -1.87 5.04 -15.93
N LEU A 12 -1.48 5.93 -15.02
CA LEU A 12 -0.88 5.55 -13.73
C LEU A 12 -1.86 4.71 -12.90
N ALA A 13 -3.12 5.14 -12.79
CA ALA A 13 -4.13 4.48 -11.97
C ALA A 13 -4.42 3.06 -12.49
N ASP A 14 -4.50 2.89 -13.82
CA ASP A 14 -4.71 1.58 -14.46
C ASP A 14 -3.53 0.63 -14.25
N ARG A 15 -2.30 1.12 -14.48
CA ARG A 15 -1.09 0.33 -14.24
C ARG A 15 -0.91 -0.04 -12.76
N PHE A 16 -1.18 0.91 -11.88
CA PHE A 16 -1.13 0.68 -10.43
C PHE A 16 -2.14 -0.38 -10.03
N ARG A 17 -3.40 -0.27 -10.48
CA ARG A 17 -4.44 -1.28 -10.26
C ARG A 17 -3.96 -2.68 -10.66
N ARG A 18 -3.50 -2.83 -11.91
CA ARG A 18 -3.00 -4.11 -12.40
C ARG A 18 -1.84 -4.63 -11.55
N HIS A 19 -0.91 -3.76 -11.17
CA HIS A 19 0.23 -4.13 -10.35
C HIS A 19 -0.19 -4.70 -8.99
N VAL A 20 -1.07 -4.00 -8.26
CA VAL A 20 -1.49 -4.42 -6.91
C VAL A 20 -2.40 -5.64 -6.93
N GLU A 21 -3.24 -5.79 -7.97
CA GLU A 21 -4.07 -6.99 -8.14
C GLU A 21 -3.22 -8.24 -8.41
N VAL A 22 -2.14 -8.12 -9.20
CA VAL A 22 -1.21 -9.24 -9.46
C VAL A 22 -0.38 -9.56 -8.23
N ALA A 23 0.14 -8.54 -7.55
CA ALA A 23 1.07 -8.73 -6.44
C ALA A 23 0.38 -9.27 -5.18
N TRP A 24 -0.94 -9.12 -5.07
CA TRP A 24 -1.70 -9.55 -3.90
C TRP A 24 -1.73 -11.08 -3.74
N ASP A 25 -1.28 -11.56 -2.58
CA ASP A 25 -1.36 -12.97 -2.18
C ASP A 25 -2.82 -13.32 -1.82
N GLN A 26 -3.50 -14.01 -2.74
CA GLN A 26 -4.89 -14.43 -2.54
C GLN A 26 -5.05 -15.50 -1.44
N VAL A 27 -3.94 -16.09 -0.96
CA VAL A 27 -3.96 -17.14 0.08
C VAL A 27 -3.79 -16.54 1.47
N TYR A 28 -2.79 -15.67 1.66
CA TYR A 28 -2.43 -15.13 2.98
C TYR A 28 -2.55 -13.61 3.10
N GLY A 29 -3.12 -12.93 2.11
CA GLY A 29 -3.26 -11.46 2.10
C GLY A 29 -1.94 -10.71 1.91
N GLY A 30 -1.99 -9.41 1.66
CA GLY A 30 -0.80 -8.58 1.43
C GLY A 30 -0.11 -8.83 0.11
N VAL A 31 0.73 -7.89 -0.31
CA VAL A 31 1.50 -8.02 -1.56
C VAL A 31 2.82 -8.77 -1.35
N PHE A 32 3.19 -9.61 -2.31
CA PHE A 32 4.52 -10.20 -2.39
C PHE A 32 5.61 -9.14 -2.59
N ARG A 33 6.85 -9.43 -2.21
CA ARG A 33 7.98 -8.51 -2.42
C ARG A 33 8.17 -8.18 -3.90
N ASN A 34 8.25 -9.18 -4.77
CA ASN A 34 8.41 -8.98 -6.21
C ASN A 34 8.14 -10.24 -7.04
N LEU A 35 7.81 -10.01 -8.32
CA LEU A 35 7.94 -10.96 -9.41
C LEU A 35 9.35 -10.82 -9.97
N MET A 36 10.23 -11.78 -9.66
CA MET A 36 11.62 -11.78 -10.10
C MET A 36 11.76 -12.08 -11.59
N HIS A 37 10.89 -12.95 -12.13
CA HIS A 37 10.89 -13.32 -13.53
C HIS A 37 9.49 -13.70 -14.01
N VAL A 38 8.99 -12.98 -15.01
CA VAL A 38 7.61 -13.14 -15.51
C VAL A 38 7.42 -14.47 -16.25
N ASP A 39 8.32 -14.84 -17.16
CA ASP A 39 8.11 -16.02 -18.01
C ASP A 39 8.20 -17.34 -17.25
N THR A 40 9.05 -17.41 -16.22
CA THR A 40 9.19 -18.57 -15.33
C THR A 40 8.35 -18.44 -14.06
N ASN A 41 7.49 -17.41 -13.97
CA ASN A 41 6.62 -17.13 -12.83
C ASN A 41 7.34 -17.25 -11.47
N THR A 42 8.55 -16.67 -11.38
CA THR A 42 9.39 -16.77 -10.18
C THR A 42 9.17 -15.57 -9.27
N TRP A 43 8.73 -15.83 -8.03
CA TRP A 43 8.36 -14.81 -7.05
C TRP A 43 9.25 -14.84 -5.82
N THR A 44 9.54 -13.68 -5.24
CA THR A 44 9.93 -13.60 -3.83
C THR A 44 8.67 -13.46 -3.00
N LEU A 45 8.26 -14.55 -2.38
CA LEU A 45 6.96 -14.67 -1.69
C LEU A 45 6.95 -14.08 -0.28
N ASP A 46 8.09 -13.63 0.23
CA ASP A 46 8.14 -12.95 1.51
C ASP A 46 7.46 -11.56 1.41
N LYS A 47 7.15 -10.99 2.57
CA LYS A 47 6.39 -9.74 2.64
C LYS A 47 7.17 -8.69 3.39
N VAL A 48 7.21 -7.50 2.81
CA VAL A 48 7.91 -6.35 3.34
C VAL A 48 6.91 -5.26 3.65
N LEU A 49 7.03 -4.65 4.83
CA LEU A 49 6.05 -3.66 5.29
C LEU A 49 5.98 -2.46 4.33
N TRP A 50 7.14 -1.97 3.87
CA TRP A 50 7.20 -0.84 2.93
C TRP A 50 6.36 -1.05 1.67
N ALA A 51 6.28 -2.28 1.15
CA ALA A 51 5.48 -2.53 -0.06
C ALA A 51 3.98 -2.38 0.22
N GLN A 52 3.52 -2.82 1.41
CA GLN A 52 2.13 -2.61 1.83
C GLN A 52 1.84 -1.11 2.01
N GLU A 53 2.80 -0.38 2.59
CA GLU A 53 2.69 1.07 2.84
C GLU A 53 2.62 1.88 1.55
N GLU A 54 3.40 1.53 0.53
CA GLU A 54 3.28 2.16 -0.80
C GLU A 54 1.96 1.81 -1.49
N VAL A 55 1.39 0.61 -1.24
CA VAL A 55 0.03 0.27 -1.71
C VAL A 55 -1.01 1.14 -1.04
N LEU A 56 -0.90 1.41 0.27
CA LEU A 56 -1.79 2.32 0.99
C LEU A 56 -1.73 3.73 0.39
N ILE A 57 -0.53 4.27 0.18
CA ILE A 57 -0.34 5.60 -0.44
C ILE A 57 -0.97 5.65 -1.83
N GLY A 58 -0.62 4.70 -2.70
CA GLY A 58 -1.08 4.69 -4.08
C GLY A 58 -2.60 4.53 -4.18
N SER A 59 -3.18 3.65 -3.37
CA SER A 59 -4.62 3.38 -3.37
C SER A 59 -5.42 4.59 -2.90
N LEU A 60 -5.01 5.23 -1.79
CA LEU A 60 -5.70 6.41 -1.31
C LEU A 60 -5.52 7.61 -2.25
N LEU A 61 -4.35 7.77 -2.86
CA LEU A 61 -4.11 8.79 -3.88
C LEU A 61 -5.03 8.62 -5.10
N VAL A 62 -5.19 7.38 -5.59
CA VAL A 62 -6.10 7.09 -6.71
C VAL A 62 -7.54 7.36 -6.32
N TYR A 63 -7.97 6.90 -5.14
CA TYR A 63 -9.32 7.16 -4.65
C TYR A 63 -9.56 8.67 -4.53
N GLU A 64 -8.61 9.41 -3.93
CA GLU A 64 -8.69 10.84 -3.76
C GLU A 64 -8.99 11.56 -5.08
N HIS A 65 -8.33 11.15 -6.16
CA HIS A 65 -8.41 11.83 -7.46
C HIS A 65 -9.50 11.34 -8.40
N THR A 66 -10.02 10.12 -8.19
CA THR A 66 -10.90 9.47 -9.18
C THR A 66 -12.22 8.95 -8.61
N GLY A 67 -12.30 8.79 -7.29
CA GLY A 67 -13.40 8.11 -6.61
C GLY A 67 -13.55 6.64 -6.99
N ALA A 68 -12.50 6.02 -7.57
CA ALA A 68 -12.59 4.64 -8.01
C ALA A 68 -12.74 3.69 -6.82
N ARG A 69 -13.83 2.92 -6.80
CA ARG A 69 -14.18 2.02 -5.69
C ARG A 69 -13.11 0.96 -5.43
N TRP A 70 -12.52 0.38 -6.48
CA TRP A 70 -11.45 -0.60 -6.35
C TRP A 70 -10.24 -0.07 -5.57
N ALA A 71 -9.96 1.23 -5.66
CA ALA A 71 -8.84 1.84 -4.95
C ALA A 71 -9.12 1.93 -3.45
N MET A 72 -10.36 2.25 -3.06
CA MET A 72 -10.75 2.17 -1.66
C MET A 72 -10.75 0.73 -1.15
N GLU A 73 -11.31 -0.21 -1.91
CA GLU A 73 -11.30 -1.64 -1.55
C GLU A 73 -9.86 -2.16 -1.35
N MET A 74 -8.92 -1.74 -2.21
CA MET A 74 -7.51 -2.09 -2.07
C MET A 74 -6.84 -1.42 -0.85
N PHE A 75 -7.18 -0.15 -0.57
CA PHE A 75 -6.71 0.54 0.62
C PHE A 75 -7.17 -0.18 1.90
N GLU A 76 -8.47 -0.44 2.03
CA GLU A 76 -9.07 -1.07 3.20
C GLU A 76 -8.49 -2.45 3.46
N ARG A 77 -8.42 -3.31 2.43
CA ARG A 77 -7.87 -4.66 2.60
C ARG A 77 -6.39 -4.65 2.96
N THR A 78 -5.62 -3.69 2.43
CA THR A 78 -4.18 -3.58 2.72
C THR A 78 -3.97 -3.07 4.14
N LEU A 79 -4.77 -2.10 4.59
CA LEU A 79 -4.69 -1.55 5.93
C LEU A 79 -5.04 -2.62 6.97
N ALA A 80 -6.18 -3.30 6.79
CA ALA A 80 -6.60 -4.39 7.65
C ALA A 80 -5.53 -5.50 7.72
N TYR A 81 -4.93 -5.84 6.58
CA TYR A 81 -3.83 -6.80 6.54
C TYR A 81 -2.61 -6.32 7.32
N ALA A 82 -2.17 -5.07 7.10
CA ALA A 82 -0.99 -4.51 7.74
C ALA A 82 -1.14 -4.44 9.27
N GLU A 83 -2.28 -3.93 9.74
CA GLU A 83 -2.62 -3.83 11.17
C GLU A 83 -2.77 -5.19 11.85
N ALA A 84 -3.27 -6.20 11.14
CA ALA A 84 -3.41 -7.54 11.68
C ALA A 84 -2.08 -8.31 11.79
N THR A 85 -1.05 -7.95 11.01
CA THR A 85 0.13 -8.80 10.83
C THR A 85 1.45 -8.18 11.29
N TYR A 86 1.64 -6.88 11.18
CA TYR A 86 2.95 -6.25 11.44
C TYR A 86 3.16 -5.67 12.84
N PRO A 87 2.14 -5.23 13.61
CA PRO A 87 2.38 -4.69 14.95
C PRO A 87 3.06 -5.70 15.88
N LEU A 88 4.04 -5.23 16.66
CA LEU A 88 4.70 -6.03 17.71
C LEU A 88 4.04 -5.86 19.08
N ALA A 89 2.86 -5.22 19.15
CA ALA A 89 2.18 -4.92 20.41
C ALA A 89 1.88 -6.20 21.21
N THR A 90 1.48 -7.28 20.53
CA THR A 90 1.27 -8.61 21.12
C THR A 90 2.55 -9.27 21.62
N HIS A 91 3.71 -8.77 21.20
CA HIS A 91 5.05 -9.21 21.60
C HIS A 91 5.73 -8.20 22.55
N GLY A 92 4.97 -7.29 23.15
CA GLY A 92 5.46 -6.35 24.17
C GLY A 92 6.25 -5.15 23.63
N SER A 93 6.15 -4.85 22.33
CA SER A 93 6.81 -3.70 21.72
C SER A 93 5.81 -2.81 20.96
N PRO A 94 5.89 -1.46 21.07
CA PRO A 94 5.05 -0.56 20.28
C PRO A 94 5.48 -0.45 18.81
N ALA A 95 6.59 -1.11 18.43
CA ALA A 95 7.12 -1.07 17.07
C ALA A 95 6.34 -1.99 16.11
N TRP A 96 6.70 -1.94 14.84
CA TRP A 96 6.17 -2.79 13.79
C TRP A 96 7.30 -3.64 13.20
N MET A 97 6.98 -4.87 12.79
CA MET A 97 7.88 -5.69 11.98
C MET A 97 8.15 -4.99 10.65
N TYR A 98 9.37 -5.08 10.11
CA TYR A 98 9.70 -4.45 8.83
C TYR A 98 9.59 -5.41 7.63
N ALA A 99 9.51 -6.73 7.89
CA ALA A 99 9.35 -7.80 6.92
C ALA A 99 9.07 -9.12 7.64
N GLY A 100 8.60 -10.12 6.91
CA GLY A 100 8.49 -11.50 7.37
C GLY A 100 8.40 -12.46 6.20
N ASN A 101 8.31 -13.75 6.49
CA ASN A 101 8.07 -14.79 5.49
C ASN A 101 6.70 -14.56 4.81
N ARG A 102 6.25 -15.50 3.97
CA ARG A 102 4.96 -15.36 3.27
C ARG A 102 3.78 -15.16 4.24
N ARG A 103 3.88 -15.56 5.50
CA ARG A 103 2.83 -15.40 6.52
C ARG A 103 3.10 -14.27 7.51
N VAL A 104 4.27 -13.62 7.43
CA VAL A 104 4.72 -12.59 8.39
C VAL A 104 4.77 -13.13 9.82
N GLU A 105 5.33 -14.33 9.99
CA GLU A 105 5.48 -14.94 11.31
C GLU A 105 6.56 -14.25 12.14
N PHE A 106 6.28 -14.06 13.44
CA PHE A 106 7.20 -13.39 14.37
C PHE A 106 8.54 -14.14 14.50
N GLU A 107 8.50 -15.48 14.50
CA GLU A 107 9.67 -16.36 14.60
C GLU A 107 10.62 -16.20 13.40
N ASP A 108 10.08 -15.86 12.23
CA ASP A 108 10.87 -15.52 11.06
C ASP A 108 11.48 -14.12 11.21
N PHE A 109 10.66 -13.14 11.62
CA PHE A 109 11.09 -11.76 11.83
C PHE A 109 12.27 -11.63 12.81
N VAL A 110 12.25 -12.35 13.94
CA VAL A 110 13.32 -12.25 14.94
C VAL A 110 14.69 -12.69 14.41
N LYS A 111 14.70 -13.62 13.43
CA LYS A 111 15.90 -14.15 12.77
C LYS A 111 16.43 -13.25 11.65
N ARG A 112 15.63 -12.28 11.19
CA ARG A 112 16.02 -11.39 10.09
C ARG A 112 17.08 -10.37 10.52
N PRO A 113 17.96 -9.94 9.59
CA PRO A 113 18.96 -8.91 9.87
C PRO A 113 18.30 -7.62 10.35
N LYS A 114 18.74 -7.10 11.51
CA LYS A 114 18.14 -5.90 12.08
C LYS A 114 18.27 -4.72 11.10
N ARG A 115 17.13 -4.17 10.69
CA ARG A 115 17.04 -2.99 9.82
C ARG A 115 16.41 -1.84 10.59
N ILE A 116 17.01 -0.66 10.45
CA ILE A 116 16.39 0.59 10.90
C ILE A 116 15.48 1.07 9.78
N GLU A 117 14.20 0.72 9.85
CA GLU A 117 13.17 1.27 8.98
C GLU A 117 12.61 2.55 9.61
N HIS A 118 12.89 3.70 9.01
CA HIS A 118 12.46 5.00 9.53
C HIS A 118 11.93 5.93 8.43
N TYR A 119 11.79 5.41 7.20
CA TYR A 119 11.37 6.21 6.06
C TYR A 119 9.94 5.88 5.65
N HIS A 120 9.66 4.62 5.31
CA HIS A 120 8.38 4.27 4.70
C HIS A 120 7.22 4.39 5.69
N HIS A 121 7.40 3.92 6.94
CA HIS A 121 6.34 3.95 7.95
C HIS A 121 5.84 5.37 8.27
N PRO A 122 6.71 6.35 8.62
CA PRO A 122 6.25 7.71 8.82
C PRO A 122 5.71 8.36 7.53
N ARG A 123 6.33 8.07 6.37
CA ARG A 123 5.93 8.66 5.10
C ARG A 123 4.51 8.26 4.67
N HIS A 124 4.12 6.99 4.79
CA HIS A 124 2.76 6.60 4.40
C HIS A 124 1.71 7.23 5.31
N LEU A 125 1.96 7.28 6.62
CA LEU A 125 1.06 7.95 7.55
C LEU A 125 0.89 9.42 7.17
N MET A 126 1.98 10.14 6.95
CA MET A 126 1.94 11.55 6.54
C MET A 126 1.20 11.76 5.21
N LEU A 127 1.51 10.98 4.17
CA LEU A 127 0.90 11.14 2.85
C LEU A 127 -0.58 10.74 2.84
N ASN A 128 -0.95 9.72 3.60
CA ASN A 128 -2.33 9.30 3.74
C ASN A 128 -3.13 10.34 4.53
N LEU A 129 -2.59 10.86 5.64
CA LEU A 129 -3.21 11.95 6.40
C LEU A 129 -3.47 13.19 5.54
N LEU A 130 -2.48 13.64 4.78
CA LEU A 130 -2.65 14.77 3.86
C LEU A 130 -3.74 14.52 2.81
N SER A 131 -3.90 13.27 2.35
CA SER A 131 -4.94 12.89 1.39
C SER A 131 -6.33 12.87 2.05
N LEU A 132 -6.43 12.37 3.28
CA LEU A 132 -7.65 12.39 4.08
C LEU A 132 -8.07 13.83 4.43
N GLU A 133 -7.15 14.70 4.85
CA GLU A 133 -7.43 16.11 5.11
C GLU A 133 -8.04 16.80 3.89
N ARG A 134 -7.48 16.55 2.70
CA ARG A 134 -8.02 17.07 1.44
C ARG A 134 -9.41 16.51 1.10
N LEU A 135 -9.66 15.23 1.41
CA LEU A 135 -11.00 14.63 1.26
C LEU A 135 -12.00 15.25 2.23
N ILE A 136 -11.64 15.40 3.51
CA ILE A 136 -12.46 16.01 4.56
C ILE A 136 -12.80 17.45 4.18
N ALA A 137 -11.81 18.24 3.74
CA ALA A 137 -12.03 19.61 3.26
C ALA A 137 -12.99 19.70 2.06
N ARG A 138 -13.17 18.60 1.30
CA ARG A 138 -14.16 18.49 0.21
C ARG A 138 -15.47 17.83 0.63
N GLY A 139 -15.72 17.66 1.93
CA GLY A 139 -16.92 16.98 2.45
C GLY A 139 -16.95 15.50 2.11
N GLY A 140 -15.79 14.83 2.12
CA GLY A 140 -15.64 13.42 1.75
C GLY A 140 -15.61 13.15 0.24
N LYS A 141 -15.74 14.19 -0.60
CA LYS A 141 -15.81 14.03 -2.05
C LYS A 141 -14.41 13.86 -2.68
N PRO A 142 -14.21 12.81 -3.51
CA PRO A 142 -13.06 12.74 -4.40
C PRO A 142 -12.98 13.95 -5.34
N GLY A 143 -11.82 14.16 -5.95
CA GLY A 143 -11.63 15.13 -7.01
C GLY A 143 -12.66 14.94 -8.13
N THR A 144 -13.19 16.05 -8.65
CA THR A 144 -14.20 15.98 -9.70
C THR A 144 -13.61 15.39 -10.98
N ARG A 145 -14.28 14.37 -11.53
CA ARG A 145 -14.11 14.01 -12.95
C ARG A 145 -14.77 15.12 -13.77
N GLY A 146 -13.97 16.06 -14.26
CA GLY A 146 -14.44 17.09 -15.19
C GLY A 146 -14.59 18.46 -14.55
N GLY A 147 -13.57 19.29 -14.79
CA GLY A 147 -13.73 20.71 -15.00
C GLY A 147 -12.72 21.06 -16.08
N THR A 148 -13.13 21.03 -17.34
CA THR A 148 -12.46 21.75 -18.42
C THR A 148 -12.27 23.18 -17.93
N ARG A 149 -11.03 23.57 -17.64
CA ARG A 149 -10.62 24.96 -17.67
C ARG A 149 -10.27 25.32 -19.09
#